data_AF-A0A820HGW7-F1
#
_entry.id   AF-A0A820HGW7-F1
#
_cell.length_a   1.000
_cell.length_b   1.000
_cell.length_c   1.000
_cell.angle_alpha   90.00
_cell.angle_beta   90.00
_cell.angle_gamma   90.00
#
_symmetry.space_group_name_H-M   'P 1'
#
loop_
_entity.id
_entity.type
_entity.pdbx_description
1 polymer ?
#
loop_
_entity_poly.entity_id
_entity_poly.type
_entity_poly.pdbx_seq_one_letter_code
_entity_poly.pdbx_strand_id
1 'polypeptide(L)' 'MKYTITQNHSAIDIAAISTIQDEEEILILPFSVFKVIDKIENYSNMSLPVLVEIDLEEYEDNEEINNKKQKSE' A
#
# COMPACT_ATOMS: atom_id res chain seq x y z
N MET A 1 9.33 15.00 -5.50
CA MET A 1 9.66 14.04 -4.45
C MET A 1 9.83 12.69 -5.14
N LYS A 2 10.96 11.99 -4.96
CA LYS A 2 11.20 10.69 -5.61
C LYS A 2 10.98 9.58 -4.57
N TYR A 3 10.34 8.49 -4.97
CA TYR A 3 10.05 7.33 -4.12
C TYR A 3 10.55 6.05 -4.77
N THR A 4 10.90 5.06 -3.96
CA THR A 4 11.03 3.67 -4.43
C THR A 4 9.75 2.93 -4.05
N ILE A 5 9.15 2.19 -4.97
CA ILE A 5 7.91 1.44 -4.70
C ILE A 5 8.26 -0.03 -4.48
N THR A 6 7.75 -0.61 -3.40
CA THR A 6 7.74 -2.05 -3.14
C THR A 6 6.30 -2.52 -3.18
N GLN A 7 6.02 -3.50 -4.04
CA GLN A 7 4.68 -4.00 -4.32
C GLN A 7 4.57 -5.46 -3.88
N ASN A 8 3.41 -5.82 -3.35
CA ASN A 8 3.17 -7.18 -2.87
C ASN A 8 2.11 -7.88 -3.70
N HIS A 9 1.04 -7.21 -4.18
CA HIS A 9 -0.15 -7.92 -4.64
C HIS A 9 -0.91 -7.31 -5.83
N SER A 10 -1.08 -5.97 -5.97
CA SER A 10 -2.02 -5.41 -6.97
C SER A 10 -1.42 -4.98 -8.32
N ALA A 11 -0.10 -5.12 -8.53
CA ALA A 11 0.52 -4.66 -9.77
C ALA A 11 0.32 -5.65 -10.93
N ILE A 12 -0.03 -5.11 -12.10
CA ILE A 12 -0.17 -5.89 -13.34
C ILE A 12 1.01 -5.57 -14.24
N ASP A 13 1.77 -6.59 -14.65
CA ASP A 13 2.77 -6.46 -15.72
C ASP A 13 2.06 -6.18 -17.05
N ILE A 14 2.40 -5.05 -17.68
CA ILE A 14 1.81 -4.60 -18.93
C ILE A 14 2.82 -4.59 -20.09
N ALA A 15 4.01 -5.18 -19.92
CA ALA A 15 5.05 -5.20 -20.94
C ALA A 15 4.55 -5.73 -22.31
N ALA A 16 3.66 -6.74 -22.29
CA ALA A 16 3.11 -7.34 -23.50
C ALA A 16 2.13 -6.43 -24.28
N ILE A 17 1.57 -5.40 -23.64
CA ILE A 17 0.60 -4.47 -24.23
C ILE A 17 1.09 -3.02 -24.26
N SER A 18 2.26 -2.74 -23.70
CA SER A 18 2.85 -1.41 -23.70
C SER A 18 3.27 -0.99 -25.11
N THR A 19 3.06 0.28 -25.42
CA THR A 19 3.55 0.91 -26.63
C THR A 19 4.98 1.45 -26.48
N ILE A 20 5.50 1.51 -25.26
CA ILE A 20 6.85 1.96 -24.96
C ILE A 20 7.77 0.74 -24.96
N GLN A 21 8.74 0.74 -25.86
CA GLN A 21 9.70 -0.34 -26.00
C GLN A 21 10.87 -0.15 -25.04
N ASP A 22 11.46 -1.27 -24.62
CA ASP A 22 12.66 -1.33 -23.77
C ASP A 22 12.51 -0.76 -22.35
N GLU A 23 11.27 -0.53 -21.89
CA GLU A 23 10.96 -0.19 -20.50
C GLU A 23 10.13 -1.28 -19.83
N GLU A 24 10.48 -1.62 -18.58
CA GLU A 24 9.67 -2.50 -17.74
C GLU A 24 8.52 -1.66 -17.15
N GLU A 25 7.29 -1.97 -17.57
CA GLU A 25 6.11 -1.23 -17.17
C GLU A 25 5.13 -2.10 -16.38
N ILE A 26 4.61 -1.50 -15.33
CA ILE A 26 3.61 -2.11 -14.46
C ILE A 26 2.47 -1.12 -14.22
N LEU A 27 1.25 -1.65 -14.15
CA LEU A 27 0.06 -0.88 -13.82
C LEU A 27 -0.29 -1.08 -12.34
N ILE A 28 -0.33 0.02 -11.59
CA ILE A 28 -0.88 0.05 -10.23
C ILE A 28 -2.39 0.28 -10.35
N LEU A 29 -3.18 -0.60 -9.73
CA LEU A 29 -4.63 -0.52 -9.78
C LEU A 29 -5.19 0.71 -9.04
N PRO A 30 -6.37 1.21 -9.45
CA PRO A 30 -7.08 2.21 -8.67
C PRO A 30 -7.35 1.73 -7.24
N PHE A 31 -7.29 2.65 -6.28
CA PHE A 31 -7.51 2.40 -4.85
C PHE A 31 -6.44 1.56 -4.13
N SER A 32 -5.32 1.21 -4.78
CA SER A 32 -4.16 0.65 -4.08
C SER A 32 -3.65 1.65 -3.04
N VAL A 33 -3.40 1.16 -1.82
CA VAL A 33 -2.98 1.99 -0.68
C VAL A 33 -1.51 1.72 -0.37
N PHE A 34 -0.75 2.78 -0.10
CA PHE A 34 0.67 2.71 0.17
C PHE A 34 1.01 3.36 1.51
N LYS A 35 1.79 2.66 2.32
CA LYS A 35 2.43 3.22 3.51
C LYS A 35 3.80 3.78 3.14
N VAL A 36 4.05 5.03 3.51
CA VAL A 36 5.38 5.64 3.41
C VAL A 36 6.25 5.10 4.55
N ILE A 37 7.40 4.53 4.20
CA ILE A 37 8.44 4.11 5.14
C ILE A 37 9.68 4.96 4.88
N ASP A 38 9.99 5.84 5.82
CA ASP A 38 11.24 6.58 5.81
C ASP A 38 12.39 5.60 6.08
N LYS A 39 13.30 5.47 5.12
CA LYS A 39 14.46 4.61 5.27
C LYS A 39 15.47 5.33 6.15
N ILE A 40 15.60 4.92 7.42
CA ILE A 40 16.62 5.46 8.32
C ILE A 40 18.00 5.13 7.73
N GLU A 41 18.75 6.19 7.43
CA GLU A 41 20.03 6.19 6.74
C GLU A 41 21.06 5.31 7.45
N ASN A 42 21.50 4.25 6.78
CA ASN A 42 22.83 3.72 7.00
C ASN A 42 23.49 3.59 5.63
N TYR A 43 24.22 4.65 5.30
CA TYR A 43 25.17 4.78 4.18
C TYR A 43 24.60 5.08 2.78
N SER A 44 25.07 6.22 2.25
CA SER A 44 24.98 6.78 0.90
C SER A 44 23.88 7.83 0.65
N ASN A 45 24.29 8.93 0.00
CA ASN A 45 23.71 10.28 -0.03
C ASN A 45 22.37 10.45 -0.78
N MET A 46 21.46 9.49 -0.74
CA MET A 46 20.07 9.68 -1.18
C MET A 46 19.21 8.55 -0.62
N SER A 47 18.72 8.70 0.60
CA SER A 47 17.65 7.83 1.11
C SER A 47 16.33 8.31 0.50
N LEU A 48 15.89 7.68 -0.58
CA LEU A 48 14.53 7.91 -1.08
C LEU A 48 13.54 7.17 -0.17
N PRO A 49 12.44 7.81 0.25
CA PRO A 49 11.39 7.13 0.99
C PRO A 49 10.82 5.97 0.17
N VAL A 50 10.47 4.88 0.86
CA VAL A 50 9.91 3.69 0.24
C VAL A 50 8.39 3.70 0.41
N LEU A 51 7.66 3.51 -0.68
CA LEU A 51 6.21 3.24 -0.67
C LEU A 51 6.01 1.73 -0.64
N VAL A 52 5.42 1.22 0.43
CA VAL A 52 5.06 -0.20 0.55
C VAL A 52 3.56 -0.32 0.40
N GLU A 53 3.12 -1.13 -0.56
CA GLU A 53 1.71 -1.47 -0.73
C GLU A 53 1.17 -2.18 0.51
N ILE A 54 -0.02 -1.76 0.96
CA ILE A 54 -0.73 -2.36 2.09
C ILE A 54 -2.18 -2.67 1.71
N ASP A 55 -2.69 -3.78 2.25
CA ASP A 55 -4.11 -4.07 2.24
C ASP A 55 -4.76 -3.36 3.43
N LEU A 56 -5.88 -2.68 3.17
CA LEU A 56 -6.75 -2.18 4.23
C LEU A 56 -7.78 -3.26 4.53
N GLU A 57 -7.83 -3.72 5.77
CA GLU A 57 -8.92 -4.56 6.24
C GLU A 57 -10.21 -3.73 6.29
N GLU A 58 -11.33 -4.33 5.88
CA GLU A 58 -12.64 -3.72 6.10
C GLU A 58 -12.88 -3.61 7.61
N TYR A 59 -13.20 -2.40 8.07
CA TYR A 59 -13.56 -2.20 9.48
C TYR A 59 -14.94 -2.83 9.71
N GLU A 60 -14.99 -3.95 10.43
CA GLU A 60 -16.26 -4.46 10.96
C GLU A 60 -16.70 -3.52 12.10
N ASP A 61 -17.73 -2.71 11.85
CA ASP A 61 -18.41 -1.89 12.86
C ASP A 61 -19.02 -2.78 13.96
N ASN A 62 -18.21 -3.22 14.91
CA ASN A 62 -18.65 -3.96 16.10
C ASN A 62 -19.10 -3.01 17.22
N GLU A 63 -19.76 -1.89 16.90
CA GLU A 63 -20.30 -0.93 17.89
C GLU A 63 -21.70 -1.31 18.44
N GLU A 64 -22.24 -2.51 18.16
CA GLU A 64 -23.57 -2.90 18.68
C GLU A 64 -23.60 -3.96 19.79
N ILE A 65 -22.46 -4.43 20.34
CA ILE A 65 -22.48 -5.52 21.36
C ILE A 65 -22.32 -5.03 22.80
N ASN A 66 -21.93 -3.78 23.06
CA ASN A 66 -21.72 -3.31 24.45
C ASN A 66 -22.90 -2.59 25.12
N ASN A 67 -23.98 -2.25 24.39
CA ASN A 67 -25.14 -1.55 24.98
C ASN A 67 -26.24 -2.46 25.55
N LYS A 68 -26.04 -3.80 25.61
CA LYS A 68 -27.00 -4.73 26.23
C LYS A 68 -26.54 -5.37 27.56
N LYS A 69 -25.36 -5.04 28.09
CA LYS A 69 -24.83 -5.64 29.33
C LYS A 69 -24.85 -4.75 30.58
N GLN A 70 -25.55 -3.61 30.58
CA GLN A 70 -25.70 -2.77 31.79
C GLN A 70 -27.16 -2.50 32.20
N LYS A 71 -28.11 -3.37 31.84
CA LYS A 71 -29.51 -3.27 32.32
C LYS A 71 -30.08 -4.53 32.97
N SER A 72 -29.23 -5.46 33.38
CA SER A 72 -29.63 -6.62 34.15
C SER A 72 -28.50 -7.02 35.09
N GLU A 73 -28.45 -6.35 36.25
CA GLU A 73 -28.37 -6.91 37.61
C GLU A 73 -28.00 -5.83 38.63
#